data_AF-A0A651DIY7-F1
#
_entry.id   AF-A0A651DIY7-F1
#
_cell.length_a   1.000
_cell.length_b   1.000
_cell.length_c   1.000
_cell.angle_alpha   90.00
_cell.angle_beta   90.00
_cell.angle_gamma   90.00
#
_symmetry.space_group_name_H-M   'P 1'
#
loop_
_entity.id
_entity.type
_entity.pdbx_description
1 polymer ?
#
loop_
_entity_poly.entity_id
_entity_poly.type
_entity_poly.pdbx_seq_one_letter_code
_entity_poly.pdbx_strand_id
1 'polypeptide(L)' 'MSMSWSNETRLIGERVKVENEKGFGVITRIDMERGLIYVLYKRMREEAYPYPEAIDQQKLRIEMRK' A
#
# COMPACT_ATOMS: atom_id res chain seq x y z
N MET A 1 6.12 -3.09 -21.96
CA MET A 1 6.70 -2.57 -20.70
C MET A 1 6.72 -3.73 -19.71
N SER A 2 7.89 -4.29 -19.41
CA SER A 2 8.02 -5.31 -18.37
C SER A 2 8.42 -4.60 -17.07
N MET A 3 7.42 -4.24 -16.26
CA MET A 3 7.64 -3.72 -14.92
C MET A 3 8.18 -4.87 -14.05
N SER A 4 9.32 -4.65 -13.40
CA SER A 4 10.03 -5.70 -12.67
C SER A 4 9.33 -6.00 -11.35
N TRP A 5 8.61 -7.13 -11.32
CA TRP A 5 7.97 -7.76 -10.16
C TRP A 5 8.73 -7.65 -8.83
N SER A 6 10.07 -7.57 -8.89
CA SER A 6 10.98 -7.55 -7.75
C SER A 6 10.97 -6.26 -6.93
N ASN A 7 10.49 -5.13 -7.47
CA ASN A 7 10.51 -3.85 -6.73
C ASN A 7 9.16 -3.54 -6.06
N GLU A 8 8.05 -3.94 -6.67
CA GLU A 8 6.69 -3.60 -6.22
C GLU A 8 6.24 -4.47 -5.05
N THR A 9 6.60 -5.76 -5.06
CA THR A 9 6.33 -6.70 -3.95
C THR A 9 7.05 -6.32 -2.65
N ARG A 10 8.09 -5.48 -2.70
CA ARG A 10 8.80 -4.97 -1.51
C ARG A 10 7.92 -4.14 -0.58
N LEU A 11 6.80 -3.62 -1.10
CA LEU A 11 5.87 -2.84 -0.31
C LEU A 11 5.03 -3.72 0.63
N ILE A 12 4.90 -5.02 0.36
CA ILE A 12 4.11 -5.92 1.21
C ILE A 12 4.81 -6.08 2.57
N GLY A 13 4.06 -5.88 3.65
CA GLY A 13 4.55 -5.85 5.02
C GLY A 13 4.96 -4.47 5.52
N GLU A 14 5.04 -3.46 4.64
CA GLU A 14 5.42 -2.11 5.03
C GLU A 14 4.31 -1.39 5.79
N ARG A 15 4.73 -0.62 6.80
CA ARG A 15 3.83 0.25 7.57
C ARG A 15 3.54 1.51 6.77
N VAL A 16 2.26 1.86 6.65
CA VAL A 16 1.81 2.98 5.82
C VAL A 16 0.96 3.96 6.63
N LYS A 17 1.25 5.25 6.49
CA LYS A 17 0.38 6.33 6.95
C LYS A 17 -0.61 6.64 5.85
N VAL A 18 -1.90 6.58 6.17
CA VAL A 18 -2.97 6.86 5.21
C VAL A 18 -3.54 8.25 5.48
N GLU A 19 -3.76 9.01 4.41
CA GLU A 19 -4.40 10.31 4.48
C GLU A 19 -5.78 10.21 5.17
N ASN A 20 -6.06 11.14 6.08
CA ASN A 20 -7.29 11.19 6.89
C ASN A 20 -7.54 9.99 7.83
N GLU A 21 -6.61 9.03 7.93
CA GLU A 21 -6.66 7.95 8.92
C GLU A 21 -5.86 8.33 10.17
N LYS A 22 -6.45 8.15 11.36
CA LYS A 22 -5.76 8.46 12.62
C LYS A 22 -4.60 7.51 12.85
N GLY A 23 -4.76 6.25 12.46
CA GLY A 23 -3.77 5.19 12.64
C GLY A 23 -2.76 5.03 11.49
N PHE A 24 -2.02 3.93 11.58
CA PHE A 24 -1.23 3.35 10.50
C PHE A 24 -1.91 2.06 10.04
N GLY A 25 -1.71 1.70 8.78
CA GLY A 25 -2.01 0.39 8.25
C GLY A 25 -0.74 -0.37 7.89
N VAL A 26 -0.91 -1.60 7.40
CA VAL A 26 0.14 -2.43 6.82
C VAL A 26 -0.30 -2.88 5.44
N ILE A 27 0.59 -2.80 4.45
CA ILE A 27 0.28 -3.30 3.11
C ILE A 27 0.30 -4.83 3.14
N THR A 28 -0.79 -5.48 2.75
CA THR A 28 -0.92 -6.95 2.81
C THR A 28 -0.83 -7.60 1.44
N ARG A 29 -1.20 -6.89 0.37
CA ARG A 29 -1.24 -7.41 -1.00
C ARG A 29 -1.20 -6.28 -2.01
N ILE A 30 -0.62 -6.57 -3.18
CA ILE A 30 -0.75 -5.77 -4.39
C ILE A 30 -1.33 -6.67 -5.48
N ASP A 31 -2.40 -6.21 -6.12
CA ASP A 31 -3.04 -6.84 -7.27
C ASP A 31 -2.75 -5.98 -8.51
N MET A 32 -1.74 -6.40 -9.27
CA MET A 32 -1.27 -5.68 -10.45
C MET A 32 -2.26 -5.75 -11.62
N GLU A 33 -3.04 -6.83 -11.71
CA GLU A 33 -4.02 -7.00 -12.78
C GLU A 33 -5.21 -6.05 -12.58
N ARG A 34 -5.59 -5.80 -11.34
CA ARG A 34 -6.70 -4.91 -10.98
C ARG A 34 -6.27 -3.48 -10.65
N GLY A 35 -4.96 -3.22 -10.54
CA GLY A 35 -4.43 -1.92 -10.15
C GLY A 35 -4.83 -1.54 -8.72
N LEU A 36 -4.71 -2.49 -7.78
CA LEU A 36 -5.12 -2.28 -6.38
C LEU A 36 -4.00 -2.62 -5.39
N ILE A 37 -3.92 -1.83 -4.33
CA ILE A 37 -3.10 -2.11 -3.14
C ILE A 37 -4.00 -2.23 -1.91
N TYR A 38 -3.75 -3.24 -1.10
CA TYR A 38 -4.56 -3.58 0.07
C TYR A 38 -3.84 -3.17 1.34
N VAL A 39 -4.53 -2.42 2.20
CA VAL A 39 -4.02 -1.95 3.48
C VAL A 39 -4.89 -2.50 4.61
N LEU A 40 -4.27 -3.26 5.50
CA LEU A 40 -4.89 -3.78 6.71
C LEU A 40 -4.69 -2.80 7.87
N TYR A 41 -5.80 -2.39 8.46
CA TYR A 41 -5.85 -1.58 9.66
C TYR A 41 -6.08 -2.42 10.92
N LYS A 42 -6.15 -1.74 12.07
CA LYS A 42 -6.59 -2.36 13.33
C LYS A 42 -7.98 -3.00 13.17
N ARG A 43 -8.26 -4.02 14.01
CA ARG A 43 -9.54 -4.74 14.04
C ARG A 43 -9.90 -5.42 12.71
N MET A 44 -8.88 -5.88 11.98
CA MET A 44 -9.04 -6.65 10.73
C MET A 44 -9.79 -5.91 9.62
N ARG A 45 -9.84 -4.57 9.65
CA ARG A 45 -10.41 -3.79 8.56
C ARG A 45 -9.39 -3.68 7.43
N GLU A 46 -9.64 -4.37 6.33
CA GLU A 46 -8.84 -4.23 5.11
C GLU A 46 -9.56 -3.32 4.12
N GLU A 47 -8.82 -2.38 3.51
CA GLU A 47 -9.33 -1.51 2.46
C GLU A 47 -8.41 -1.56 1.25
N ALA A 48 -9.01 -1.44 0.06
CA ALA A 48 -8.30 -1.38 -1.21
C ALA A 48 -8.17 0.07 -1.69
N TYR A 49 -7.03 0.39 -2.26
CA TYR A 49 -6.71 1.70 -2.84
C TYR A 49 -6.20 1.53 -4.27
N PRO A 50 -6.43 2.51 -5.16
CA PRO A 50 -5.85 2.50 -6.51
C PRO A 50 -4.32 2.45 -6.45
N TYR A 51 -3.72 1.61 -7.28
CA TYR A 51 -2.28 1.43 -7.37
C TYR A 51 -1.82 1.58 -8.84
N PRO A 52 -0.80 2.41 -9.11
CA PRO A 52 0.10 3.08 -8.16
C PRO A 52 -0.38 4.44 -7.62
N GLU A 53 -1.54 4.94 -8.04
CA GLU A 53 -1.95 6.33 -7.84
C GLU A 53 -2.02 6.75 -6.37
N ALA A 54 -2.42 5.84 -5.47
CA ALA A 54 -2.47 6.16 -4.05
C ALA A 54 -1.08 6.39 -3.44
N ILE A 55 -0.03 5.78 -3.99
CA ILE A 55 1.36 6.04 -3.60
C ILE A 55 1.83 7.37 -4.21
N ASP A 56 1.58 7.57 -5.51
CA ASP A 56 2.02 8.76 -6.25
C ASP A 56 1.40 10.05 -5.70
N GLN A 57 0.12 10.00 -5.32
CA GLN A 57 -0.61 11.12 -4.72
C GLN A 57 -0.35 11.25 -3.22
N GLN A 58 0.55 10.45 -2.65
CA GLN A 58 0.87 10.44 -1.22
C GLN A 58 -0.33 10.19 -0.30
N LYS A 59 -1.40 9.57 -0.82
CA LYS A 59 -2.52 9.07 -0.02
C LYS A 59 -2.06 7.94 0.89
N LEU A 60 -1.12 7.12 0.41
CA LEU A 60 -0.41 6.08 1.12
C LEU A 60 1.07 6.47 1.23
N ARG A 61 1.53 6.84 2.43
CA ARG A 61 2.92 7.20 2.71
C ARG A 61 3.62 6.07 3.44
N ILE A 62 4.54 5.42 2.75
CA ILE A 62 5.34 4.32 3.31
C ILE A 62 6.31 4.91 4.34
N GLU A 63 6.25 4.41 5.56
CA GLU A 63 7.20 4.80 6.61
C GLU A 63 8.41 3.87 6.51
N MET A 64 9.32 4.17 5.58
CA MET A 64 10.55 3.38 5.40
C MET A 64 11.33 3.38 6.71
N ARG A 65 11.42 2.21 7.36
CA ARG A 65 12.36 2.02 8.46
C ARG A 65 13.77 1.99 7.85
N LYS A 66 14.62 2.94 8.26
CA LYS A 66 16.07 2.90 8.00
C LYS A 66 16.72 1.75 8.75
#